data_AF-A0A1I4CS03-F1
#
_entry.id   AF-A0A1I4CS03-F1
#
_cell.length_a   1.000
_cell.length_b   1.000
_cell.length_c   1.000
_cell.angle_alpha   90.00
_cell.angle_beta   90.00
_cell.angle_gamma   90.00
#
_symmetry.space_group_name_H-M   'P 1'
#
loop_
_entity.id
_entity.type
_entity.pdbx_description
1 polymer ?
#
loop_
_entity_poly.entity_id
_entity_poly.type
_entity_poly.pdbx_seq_one_letter_code
_entity_poly.pdbx_strand_id
1 'polypeptide(L)' 'MGSEWVKCTLPDGKTITFVNLAAAISITRRSQNTRIGFVGAALDAYVDVIETPEELFKRLDEAKRAERT' A
#
# COMPACT_ATOMS: atom_id res chain seq x y z
N MET A 1 -5.68 -15.30 -2.75
CA MET A 1 -5.28 -14.26 -1.78
C MET A 1 -5.73 -12.96 -2.38
N GLY A 2 -6.85 -12.42 -1.90
CA GLY A 2 -7.71 -11.51 -2.66
C GLY A 2 -7.02 -10.24 -3.17
N SER A 3 -7.60 -9.69 -4.24
CA SER A 3 -7.29 -8.51 -5.06
C SER A 3 -6.97 -7.19 -4.35
N GLU A 4 -6.71 -7.22 -3.05
CA GLU A 4 -6.51 -6.07 -2.19
C GLU A 4 -5.06 -5.96 -1.69
N TRP A 5 -4.24 -6.99 -1.93
CA TRP A 5 -2.82 -6.99 -1.61
C TRP A 5 -1.99 -6.40 -2.75
N VAL A 6 -1.33 -5.28 -2.47
CA VAL A 6 -0.48 -4.58 -3.42
C VAL A 6 0.99 -4.76 -3.03
N LYS A 7 1.81 -5.16 -4.01
CA LYS A 7 3.27 -5.19 -3.87
C LYS A 7 3.79 -3.75 -3.75
N CYS A 8 4.54 -3.48 -2.69
CA CYS A 8 5.12 -2.17 -2.40
C CYS A 8 6.60 -2.31 -2.04
N THR A 9 7.34 -1.21 -2.09
CA THR A 9 8.76 -1.16 -1.75
C THR A 9 8.96 -0.20 -0.58
N LEU A 10 9.65 -0.65 0.46
CA LEU A 10 9.95 0.16 1.64
C LEU A 10 10.92 1.30 1.31
N PRO A 11 11.06 2.31 2.19
CA PRO A 11 11.91 3.49 1.95
C PRO A 11 13.40 3.18 1.74
N ASP A 12 13.85 1.96 2.06
CA ASP A 12 15.21 1.50 1.80
C ASP A 12 15.47 1.17 0.31
N GLY A 13 14.41 1.20 -0.52
CA GLY A 13 14.46 0.92 -1.96
C GLY A 13 14.77 -0.53 -2.32
N LYS A 14 14.84 -1.44 -1.34
CA LYS A 14 15.28 -2.83 -1.51
C LYS A 14 14.27 -3.82 -0.98
N THR A 15 13.63 -3.51 0.14
CA THR A 15 12.72 -4.42 0.80
C THR A 15 11.34 -4.32 0.17
N ILE A 16 10.87 -5.46 -0.33
CA ILE A 16 9.52 -5.60 -0.88
C ILE A 16 8.59 -6.08 0.23
N THR A 17 7.43 -5.44 0.33
CA THR A 17 6.34 -5.85 1.22
C THR A 17 5.03 -5.93 0.44
N PHE A 18 4.09 -6.74 0.93
CA PHE A 18 2.74 -6.77 0.39
C PHE A 18 1.82 -6.09 1.40
N VAL A 19 1.05 -5.12 0.92
CA VAL A 19 0.18 -4.31 1.75
C VAL A 19 -1.27 -4.52 1.34
N ASN A 20 -2.12 -4.88 2.29
CA ASN A 20 -3.56 -4.91 2.04
C ASN A 20 -4.13 -3.48 2.08
N LEU A 21 -4.37 -2.90 0.91
CA LEU A 21 -4.92 -1.54 0.80
C LEU A 21 -6.39 -1.44 1.19
N ALA A 22 -7.15 -2.52 1.19
CA ALA A 22 -8.53 -2.50 1.66
C ALA A 22 -8.64 -2.40 3.19
N ALA A 23 -7.59 -2.83 3.91
CA ALA A 23 -7.48 -2.65 5.35
C ALA A 23 -6.89 -1.27 5.74
N ALA A 24 -6.45 -0.47 4.76
CA ALA A 24 -5.89 0.85 5.01
C ALA A 24 -6.99 1.86 5.33
N ILE A 25 -6.74 2.71 6.33
CA ILE A 25 -7.63 3.82 6.71
C ILE A 25 -7.21 5.15 6.11
N SER A 26 -5.94 5.27 5.74
CA SER A 26 -5.39 6.47 5.14
C SER A 26 -4.23 6.11 4.23
N ILE A 27 -4.13 6.84 3.12
CA ILE A 27 -2.99 6.79 2.21
C ILE A 27 -2.62 8.25 1.97
N THR A 28 -1.44 8.66 2.41
CA THR A 28 -1.04 10.07 2.40
C THR A 28 0.38 10.22 1.90
N ARG A 29 0.58 11.12 0.94
CA ARG A 29 1.93 11.46 0.45
C ARG A 29 2.72 12.17 1.54
N ARG A 30 3.92 11.68 1.84
CA ARG A 30 4.88 12.26 2.80
C ARG A 30 6.23 12.49 2.12
N SER A 31 6.44 13.71 1.61
CA SER A 31 7.67 14.07 0.88
C SER A 31 7.92 13.10 -0.29
N GLN A 32 8.96 12.28 -0.21
CA GLN A 32 9.33 11.31 -1.24
C GLN A 32 8.61 9.96 -1.12
N ASN A 33 7.95 9.68 0.01
CA ASN A 33 7.28 8.41 0.29
C ASN A 33 5.76 8.59 0.39
N THR A 34 5.05 7.48 0.47
CA THR A 34 3.63 7.40 0.81
C THR A 34 3.46 6.64 2.10
N ARG A 35 2.72 7.22 3.04
CA ARG A 35 2.35 6.57 4.29
C ARG A 35 0.98 5.92 4.14
N ILE A 36 0.91 4.63 4.47
CA ILE A 36 -0.33 3.85 4.52
C ILE A 36 -0.61 3.57 5.99
N GLY A 37 -1.70 4.14 6.50
CA GLY A 37 -2.15 3.93 7.88
C GLY A 37 -3.18 2.81 7.97
N PHE A 38 -3.16 2.07 9.09
CA PHE A 38 -4.09 0.99 9.41
C PHE A 38 -4.79 1.28 10.73
N VAL A 39 -5.97 0.64 10.92
CA VAL A 39 -6.54 0.55 12.26
C VAL A 39 -5.64 -0.35 13.10
N GLY A 40 -5.03 0.19 14.14
CA GLY A 40 -4.26 -0.59 15.11
C GLY A 40 -4.40 0.00 16.51
N ALA A 41 -4.26 -0.86 17.52
CA ALA A 41 -4.23 -0.43 18.93
C ALA A 41 -2.92 0.29 19.30
N ALA A 42 -1.90 0.21 18.44
CA ALA A 42 -0.63 0.90 18.60
C ALA A 42 -0.63 2.24 17.86
N LEU A 43 -0.03 3.27 18.48
CA LEU A 43 0.07 4.63 17.98
C LEU A 43 0.79 4.78 16.62
N ASP A 44 1.46 3.72 16.13
CA ASP A 44 2.25 3.72 14.89
C ASP A 44 1.86 2.58 13.93
N ALA A 45 0.57 2.27 13.80
CA ALA A 45 0.09 1.30 12.83
C ALA A 45 0.14 1.86 11.39
N TYR A 46 1.33 2.13 10.87
CA TYR A 46 1.53 2.59 9.49
C TYR A 46 2.73 1.92 8.82
N VAL A 47 2.72 1.95 7.49
CA VAL A 47 3.84 1.54 6.63
C VAL A 47 4.14 2.68 5.66
N ASP A 48 5.41 3.07 5.57
CA ASP A 48 5.88 3.96 4.52
C ASP A 48 6.36 3.13 3.33
N VAL A 49 6.07 3.60 2.11
CA VAL A 49 6.48 2.99 0.84
C VAL A 49 6.96 4.07 -0.13
N ILE A 50 7.81 3.71 -1.09
CA ILE A 50 8.31 4.68 -2.08
C ILE A 50 7.27 4.99 -3.17
N GLU A 51 6.35 4.06 -3.41
CA GLU A 51 5.30 4.24 -4.41
C GLU A 51 4.45 5.48 -4.12
N THR A 52 3.99 6.17 -5.15
CA THR A 52 3.03 7.26 -5.00
C THR A 52 1.62 6.73 -4.70
N PRO A 53 0.73 7.53 -4.09
CA PRO A 53 -0.66 7.11 -3.90
C PRO A 53 -1.32 6.67 -5.22
N GLU A 54 -1.04 7.36 -6.31
CA GLU A 54 -1.56 7.06 -7.65
C GLU A 54 -1.07 5.70 -8.16
N GLU A 55 0.21 5.39 -7.95
CA GLU A 55 0.78 4.08 -8.31
C GLU A 55 0.14 2.94 -7.51
N LEU A 56 -0.11 3.16 -6.21
CA LEU A 56 -0.76 2.19 -5.34
C LEU A 56 -2.19 1.89 -5.81
N PHE A 57 -2.99 2.93 -6.11
CA PHE A 57 -4.35 2.76 -6.60
C PHE A 57 -4.39 2.09 -7.98
N LYS A 58 -3.46 2.45 -8.88
CA LYS A 58 -3.35 1.78 -10.19
C LYS A 58 -3.06 0.28 -10.03
N ARG A 59 -2.11 -0.09 -9.17
CA ARG A 59 -1.78 -1.51 -8.90
C ARG A 59 -2.96 -2.26 -8.27
N LEU A 60 -3.72 -1.60 -7.40
CA LEU A 60 -4.93 -2.17 -6.81
C LEU A 60 -6.00 -2.46 -7.88
N ASP A 61 -6.24 -1.52 -8.78
CA ASP A 61 -7.19 -1.70 -9.89
C ASP A 61 -6.77 -2.82 -10.83
N GLU A 62 -5.46 -2.91 -11.14
CA GLU A 62 -4.89 -4.00 -11.94
C GLU A 62 -5.08 -5.36 -11.24
N ALA A 63 -4.79 -5.45 -9.94
CA ALA A 63 -5.00 -6.66 -9.15
C ALA A 63 -6.48 -7.10 -9.15
N LYS A 64 -7.41 -6.15 -8.98
CA LYS A 64 -8.86 -6.40 -9.04
C LYS A 64 -9.34 -6.85 -10.42
N ARG A 65 -8.75 -6.33 -11.50
CA ARG A 65 -9.07 -6.76 -12.87
C ARG A 65 -8.53 -8.15 -13.17
N ALA A 66 -7.31 -8.45 -12.73
CA ALA A 66 -6.67 -9.74 -12.97
C ALA A 66 -7.45 -10.90 -12.33
N GLU A 67 -8.03 -10.71 -11.14
CA GLU A 67 -8.86 -11.75 -10.49
C GLU A 67 -10.24 -11.97 -11.15
N ARG A 68 -10.69 -11.05 -12.00
CA ARG A 68 -11.98 -11.16 -12.71
C ARG A 68 -11.89 -11.90 -14.03
N THR A 69 -10.68 -12.31 -14.43
CA THR A 69 -10.39 -13.00 -15.71
C THR A 69 -10.06 -14.46 -15.45
#